data_AF-A0A8J7U2M2-F1
#
_entry.id   AF-A0A8J7U2M2-F1
#
_cell.length_a   1.000
_cell.length_b   1.000
_cell.length_c   1.000
_cell.angle_alpha   90.00
_cell.angle_beta   90.00
_cell.angle_gamma   90.00
#
_symmetry.space_group_name_H-M   'P 1'
#
loop_
_entity.id
_entity.type
_entity.pdbx_description
1 polymer ?
#
loop_
_entity_poly.entity_id
_entity_poly.type
_entity_poly.pdbx_seq_one_letter_code
_entity_poly.pdbx_strand_id
1 'polypeptide(L)'
;MTSVFEEPPEGNQAEPAKPEPPAAAKSTAVNEPTVIERPKARIIKRNATGKDAVIPGNVRVSCAECDDSVAIKRLPKADQEILCVVCAKIQKHGKPSTRKVQKGPRYEYVTHCDKCGKDQETPFLPKAGRPFLCDSCHRQEPQRHTGPLKKGVQVLGTKKEPLYLVPCDTCPTKVKVKFAPREREAFYCPECFANRPRRNKAPEKKTDTRVMFQIECAACGKNETVDFIPSSLSTPLCSVCFEERKHKKRKPR
;
A
#
# COMPACT_ATOMS: atom_id res chain seq x y z
N MET A 1 13.59 26.25 71.16
CA MET A 1 14.57 27.24 70.66
C MET A 1 14.30 27.43 69.19
N THR A 2 13.50 28.45 68.90
CA THR A 2 13.10 28.90 67.56
C THR A 2 14.07 29.98 67.10
N SER A 3 14.76 29.79 65.97
CA SER A 3 15.29 30.91 65.16
C SER A 3 15.87 30.40 63.84
N VAL A 4 15.20 30.70 62.73
CA VAL A 4 15.54 31.75 61.74
C VAL A 4 16.50 31.22 60.67
N PHE A 5 15.95 30.89 59.50
CA PHE A 5 16.69 30.72 58.25
C PHE A 5 16.21 31.84 57.32
N GLU A 6 17.08 32.83 57.11
CA GLU A 6 16.92 33.92 56.14
C GLU A 6 17.26 33.39 54.74
N GLU A 7 16.34 33.55 53.78
CA GLU A 7 16.62 33.40 52.36
C GLU A 7 16.61 34.79 51.68
N PRO A 8 17.66 35.17 50.93
CA PRO A 8 17.71 36.41 50.16
C PRO A 8 17.18 36.27 48.71
N PRO A 9 16.99 37.40 47.99
CA PRO A 9 15.84 37.61 47.11
C PRO A 9 16.06 37.35 45.61
N GLU A 10 14.91 37.34 44.95
CA GLU A 10 14.56 37.34 43.53
C GLU A 10 15.56 38.04 42.59
N GLY A 11 16.08 37.26 41.63
CA GLY A 11 16.80 37.74 40.45
C GLY A 11 15.91 37.66 39.21
N ASN A 12 15.41 38.83 38.79
CA ASN A 12 14.69 39.06 37.53
C ASN A 12 15.64 39.05 36.31
N GLN A 13 14.99 38.92 35.14
CA GLN A 13 15.39 39.41 33.80
C GLN A 13 16.11 38.42 32.86
N ALA A 14 15.41 38.00 31.80
CA ALA A 14 15.63 38.53 30.44
C ALA A 14 14.77 37.75 29.41
N GLU A 15 13.76 38.41 28.85
CA GLU A 15 13.07 37.98 27.63
C GLU A 15 13.91 38.31 26.39
N PRO A 16 14.21 37.36 25.48
CA PRO A 16 14.76 37.70 24.18
C PRO A 16 13.66 37.98 23.15
N ALA A 17 13.88 39.08 22.43
CA ALA A 17 13.04 39.73 21.44
C ALA A 17 12.52 38.82 20.30
N LYS A 18 11.28 39.09 19.89
CA LYS A 18 10.68 38.63 18.63
C LYS A 18 11.33 39.35 17.43
N PRO A 19 11.80 38.64 16.40
CA PRO A 19 12.08 39.26 15.11
C PRO A 19 10.78 39.44 14.31
N GLU A 20 10.64 40.64 13.74
CA GLU A 20 9.59 41.05 12.81
C GLU A 20 9.68 40.29 11.47
N PRO A 21 8.54 40.01 10.81
CA PRO A 21 8.54 39.40 9.48
C PRO A 21 8.83 40.44 8.37
N PRO A 22 9.73 40.15 7.41
CA PRO A 22 9.95 41.02 6.28
C PRO A 22 8.80 40.99 5.25
N ALA A 23 8.65 42.14 4.62
CA ALA A 23 7.57 42.57 3.75
C ALA A 23 7.30 41.67 2.52
N ALA A 24 6.03 41.64 2.15
CA ALA A 24 5.47 41.01 0.97
C ALA A 24 6.06 41.59 -0.33
N ALA A 25 6.74 40.75 -1.12
CA ALA A 25 7.01 41.00 -2.53
C ALA A 25 5.86 40.42 -3.38
N LYS A 26 5.14 41.31 -4.05
CA LYS A 26 4.19 41.01 -5.11
C LYS A 26 4.96 40.65 -6.38
N SER A 27 4.65 39.52 -7.01
CA SER A 27 4.94 39.29 -8.43
C SER A 27 3.83 38.47 -9.07
N THR A 28 3.02 39.21 -9.82
CA THR A 28 2.10 38.78 -10.85
C THR A 28 2.85 38.07 -11.98
N ALA A 29 2.43 36.86 -12.34
CA ALA A 29 2.62 36.30 -13.68
C ALA A 29 1.54 35.24 -13.93
N VAL A 30 0.50 35.67 -14.63
CA VAL A 30 -0.53 34.80 -15.20
C VAL A 30 0.13 34.14 -16.42
N ASN A 31 0.37 32.83 -16.39
CA ASN A 31 0.71 32.08 -17.59
C ASN A 31 -0.54 31.34 -18.05
N GLU A 32 -1.10 31.80 -19.18
CA GLU A 32 -2.12 31.12 -19.97
C GLU A 32 -1.63 29.70 -20.33
N PRO A 33 -2.45 28.65 -20.14
CA PRO A 33 -2.16 27.35 -20.72
C PRO A 33 -2.45 27.40 -22.22
N THR A 34 -1.38 27.35 -23.02
CA THR A 34 -1.44 27.10 -24.46
C THR A 34 -2.13 25.77 -24.73
N VAL A 35 -3.30 25.85 -25.37
CA VAL A 35 -4.03 24.70 -25.91
C VAL A 35 -3.23 24.10 -27.06
N ILE A 36 -2.52 23.01 -26.79
CA ILE A 36 -1.87 22.21 -27.84
C ILE A 36 -2.97 21.39 -28.52
N GLU A 37 -3.46 21.88 -29.66
CA GLU A 37 -4.36 21.11 -30.53
C GLU A 37 -3.67 19.83 -30.99
N ARG A 38 -4.25 18.67 -30.61
CA ARG A 38 -3.78 17.36 -31.04
C ARG A 38 -3.98 17.21 -32.56
N PRO A 39 -3.00 16.71 -33.32
CA PRO A 39 -3.17 16.46 -34.75
C PRO A 39 -4.24 15.37 -34.96
N LYS A 40 -5.30 15.72 -35.69
CA LYS A 40 -6.33 14.79 -36.13
C LYS A 40 -5.66 13.67 -36.93
N ALA A 41 -5.79 12.43 -36.44
CA ALA A 41 -5.29 11.25 -37.13
C ALA A 41 -5.91 11.16 -38.54
N ARG A 42 -5.04 11.11 -39.56
CA ARG A 42 -5.44 10.87 -40.95
C ARG A 42 -6.11 9.50 -41.05
N ILE A 43 -7.42 9.50 -41.27
CA ILE A 43 -8.18 8.31 -41.66
C ILE A 43 -7.75 7.94 -43.09
N ILE A 44 -7.04 6.83 -43.22
CA ILE A 44 -6.73 6.21 -44.51
C ILE A 44 -8.05 5.70 -45.12
N LYS A 45 -8.25 6.01 -46.40
CA LYS A 45 -9.47 5.83 -47.20
C LYS A 45 -10.07 4.40 -47.04
N ARG A 46 -11.40 4.34 -46.88
CA ARG A 46 -12.20 3.10 -46.95
C ARG A 46 -12.25 2.60 -48.39
N ASN A 47 -12.09 1.28 -48.59
CA ASN A 47 -12.48 0.64 -49.85
C ASN A 47 -13.99 0.34 -49.85
N ALA A 48 -14.61 0.45 -51.03
CA ALA A 48 -16.06 0.47 -51.26
C ALA A 48 -16.79 -0.87 -51.04
N THR A 49 -16.11 -1.89 -50.52
CA THR A 49 -16.69 -3.20 -50.25
C THR A 49 -16.74 -3.37 -48.74
N GLY A 50 -17.94 -3.30 -48.15
CA GLY A 50 -18.20 -3.41 -46.71
C GLY A 50 -17.90 -4.78 -46.09
N LYS A 51 -16.73 -5.35 -46.38
CA LYS A 51 -16.19 -6.56 -45.78
C LYS A 51 -14.89 -6.18 -45.09
N ASP A 52 -14.82 -6.46 -43.78
CA ASP A 52 -13.66 -6.19 -42.94
C ASP A 52 -12.40 -6.76 -43.59
N ALA A 53 -11.50 -5.89 -44.05
CA ALA A 53 -10.21 -6.31 -44.58
C ALA A 53 -9.40 -6.94 -43.44
N VAL A 54 -9.21 -8.26 -43.51
CA VAL A 54 -8.29 -8.98 -42.64
C VAL A 54 -6.88 -8.55 -43.02
N ILE A 55 -6.32 -7.57 -42.31
CA ILE A 55 -4.92 -7.17 -42.45
C ILE A 55 -4.06 -8.24 -41.77
N PRO A 56 -3.17 -8.95 -42.47
CA PRO A 56 -2.23 -9.89 -41.84
C PRO A 56 -1.12 -9.08 -41.15
N GLY A 57 -1.32 -8.82 -39.85
CA GLY A 57 -0.30 -8.16 -39.04
C GLY A 57 -0.87 -7.58 -37.75
N ASN A 58 -0.07 -7.63 -36.68
CA ASN A 58 -0.41 -6.95 -35.44
C ASN A 58 -0.32 -5.44 -35.68
N VAL A 59 -1.46 -4.76 -35.77
CA VAL A 59 -1.51 -3.30 -35.86
C VAL A 59 -1.23 -2.73 -34.47
N ARG A 60 -0.26 -1.82 -34.37
CA ARG A 60 0.01 -1.10 -33.12
C ARG A 60 -0.88 0.14 -33.06
N VAL A 61 -1.66 0.26 -31.99
CA VAL A 61 -2.49 1.44 -31.73
C VAL A 61 -2.23 1.94 -30.31
N SER A 62 -2.26 3.25 -30.09
CA SER A 62 -2.05 3.85 -28.78
C SER A 62 -3.25 3.65 -27.85
N CYS A 63 -2.99 3.37 -26.58
CA CYS A 63 -3.99 3.31 -25.53
C CYS A 63 -4.55 4.71 -25.25
N ALA A 64 -5.87 4.85 -25.17
CA ALA A 64 -6.52 6.15 -24.93
C ALA A 64 -6.20 6.77 -23.54
N GLU A 65 -5.82 5.96 -22.55
CA GLU A 65 -5.58 6.42 -21.17
C GLU A 65 -4.10 6.63 -20.82
N CYS A 66 -3.19 5.82 -21.38
CA CYS A 66 -1.78 5.83 -21.00
C CYS A 66 -0.81 6.01 -22.18
N ASP A 67 -1.34 6.24 -23.39
CA ASP A 67 -0.59 6.42 -24.65
C ASP A 67 0.34 5.24 -25.05
N ASP A 68 0.38 4.15 -24.28
CA ASP A 68 1.16 2.95 -24.60
C ASP A 68 0.71 2.28 -25.91
N SER A 69 1.67 1.85 -26.74
CA SER A 69 1.37 1.14 -27.99
C SER A 69 0.95 -0.32 -27.73
N VAL A 70 -0.27 -0.68 -28.12
CA VAL A 70 -0.84 -2.02 -27.97
C VAL A 70 -0.96 -2.70 -29.32
N ALA A 71 -0.49 -3.94 -29.42
CA ALA A 71 -0.68 -4.78 -30.59
C ALA A 71 -2.09 -5.40 -30.58
N ILE A 72 -2.94 -5.01 -31.53
CA ILE A 72 -4.27 -5.58 -31.71
C ILE A 72 -4.34 -6.39 -33.01
N LYS A 73 -5.07 -7.51 -32.95
CA LYS A 73 -5.25 -8.42 -34.09
C LYS A 73 -6.39 -8.02 -35.04
N ARG A 74 -7.29 -7.15 -34.58
CA ARG A 74 -8.46 -6.67 -35.32
C ARG A 74 -8.62 -5.18 -35.08
N LEU A 75 -8.90 -4.40 -36.12
CA LEU A 75 -9.24 -3.00 -35.96
C LEU A 75 -10.55 -2.88 -35.17
N PRO A 76 -10.62 -1.97 -34.19
CA PRO A 76 -11.87 -1.67 -33.52
C PRO A 76 -12.86 -1.02 -34.49
N LYS A 77 -14.14 -1.11 -34.15
CA LYS A 77 -15.18 -0.32 -34.83
C LYS A 77 -14.96 1.16 -34.51
N ALA A 78 -15.46 2.04 -35.38
CA ALA A 78 -15.18 3.48 -35.37
C ALA A 78 -15.46 4.19 -34.02
N ASP A 79 -16.29 3.59 -33.15
CA ASP A 79 -16.75 4.20 -31.90
C ASP A 79 -16.20 3.52 -30.63
N GLN A 80 -15.24 2.59 -30.75
CA GLN A 80 -14.67 1.88 -29.60
C GLN A 80 -13.32 2.45 -29.16
N GLU A 81 -13.24 2.87 -27.90
CA GLU A 81 -11.99 3.27 -27.26
C GLU A 81 -11.07 2.05 -27.05
N ILE A 82 -9.82 2.16 -27.49
CA ILE A 82 -8.82 1.11 -27.33
C ILE A 82 -8.08 1.32 -26.02
N LEU A 83 -8.23 0.37 -25.10
CA LEU A 83 -7.51 0.34 -23.83
C LEU A 83 -6.48 -0.78 -23.85
N CYS A 84 -5.31 -0.52 -23.25
CA CYS A 84 -4.34 -1.57 -23.00
C CYS A 84 -4.89 -2.58 -21.98
N VAL A 85 -4.30 -3.77 -21.91
CA VAL A 85 -4.73 -4.85 -21.00
C VAL A 85 -4.75 -4.38 -19.54
N VAL A 86 -3.88 -3.43 -19.18
CA VAL A 86 -3.80 -2.85 -17.84
C VAL A 86 -4.95 -1.88 -17.60
N CYS A 87 -5.14 -0.87 -18.46
CA CYS A 87 -6.24 0.09 -18.38
C CYS A 87 -7.62 -0.57 -18.43
N ALA A 88 -7.81 -1.56 -19.31
CA ALA A 88 -9.05 -2.33 -19.38
C ALA A 88 -9.34 -3.09 -18.07
N LYS A 89 -8.32 -3.58 -17.37
CA LYS A 89 -8.47 -4.23 -16.06
C LYS A 89 -8.77 -3.21 -14.97
N ILE A 90 -8.15 -2.02 -15.01
CA ILE A 90 -8.39 -0.94 -14.05
C ILE A 90 -9.85 -0.44 -14.16
N GLN A 91 -10.37 -0.26 -15.38
CA GLN A 91 -11.77 0.12 -15.57
C GLN A 91 -12.75 -0.95 -15.06
N LYS A 92 -12.47 -2.24 -15.30
CA LYS A 92 -13.36 -3.33 -14.90
C LYS A 92 -13.32 -3.68 -13.41
N HIS A 93 -12.16 -3.60 -12.78
CA HIS A 93 -11.95 -4.13 -11.42
C HIS A 93 -11.58 -3.04 -10.39
N GLY A 94 -11.58 -1.77 -10.80
CA GLY A 94 -11.04 -0.68 -10.01
C GLY A 94 -9.51 -0.71 -9.94
N LYS A 95 -8.89 0.39 -9.49
CA LYS A 95 -7.45 0.46 -9.27
C LYS A 95 -7.08 -0.60 -8.23
N PRO A 96 -6.21 -1.57 -8.53
CA PRO A 96 -5.80 -2.55 -7.53
C PRO A 96 -5.20 -1.81 -6.34
N SER A 97 -5.84 -1.94 -5.17
CA SER A 97 -5.37 -1.44 -3.89
C SER A 97 -3.98 -2.04 -3.62
N THR A 98 -2.95 -1.26 -3.90
CA THR A 98 -1.56 -1.41 -3.43
C THR A 98 -1.06 -2.84 -3.32
N ARG A 99 -0.61 -3.44 -4.43
CA ARG A 99 0.35 -4.55 -4.37
C ARG A 99 1.55 -4.26 -5.25
N LYS A 100 2.65 -3.98 -4.55
CA LYS A 100 4.07 -4.04 -4.97
C LYS A 100 4.30 -3.47 -6.37
N VAL A 101 4.51 -2.15 -6.41
CA VAL A 101 5.22 -1.49 -7.51
C VAL A 101 6.52 -2.28 -7.72
N GLN A 102 6.61 -2.96 -8.86
CA GLN A 102 7.87 -3.54 -9.32
C GLN A 102 8.89 -2.41 -9.34
N LYS A 103 10.03 -2.60 -8.69
CA LYS A 103 11.17 -1.65 -8.70
C LYS A 103 11.53 -1.36 -10.15
N GLY A 104 10.96 -0.30 -10.72
CA GLY A 104 11.48 0.33 -11.92
C GLY A 104 12.86 0.93 -11.61
N PRO A 105 13.60 1.39 -12.65
CA PRO A 105 14.84 2.10 -12.45
C PRO A 105 14.62 3.25 -11.47
N ARG A 106 15.46 3.31 -10.44
CA ARG A 106 15.38 4.28 -9.36
C ARG A 106 15.87 5.61 -9.93
N TYR A 107 14.95 6.51 -10.28
CA TYR A 107 15.33 7.87 -10.64
C TYR A 107 15.71 8.60 -9.34
N GLU A 108 16.93 9.12 -9.28
CA GLU A 108 17.43 9.94 -8.19
C GLU A 108 17.17 11.40 -8.54
N TYR A 109 16.33 12.06 -7.75
CA TYR A 109 16.04 13.49 -7.88
C TYR A 109 16.82 14.24 -6.81
N VAL A 110 17.59 15.25 -7.21
CA VAL A 110 18.22 16.18 -6.27
C VAL A 110 17.16 17.20 -5.85
N THR A 111 16.90 17.28 -4.54
CA THR A 111 15.84 18.12 -3.97
C THR A 111 16.37 18.91 -2.79
N HIS A 112 16.03 20.20 -2.73
CA HIS A 112 16.48 21.12 -1.68
C HIS A 112 15.53 21.06 -0.49
N CYS A 113 16.06 20.85 0.71
CA CYS A 113 15.27 20.89 1.95
C CYS A 113 14.83 22.34 2.27
N ASP A 114 13.53 22.55 2.44
CA ASP A 114 12.97 23.88 2.72
C ASP A 114 13.36 24.44 4.10
N LYS A 115 13.81 23.57 5.04
CA LYS A 115 14.21 23.99 6.39
C LYS A 115 15.69 24.29 6.55
N CYS A 116 16.56 23.49 5.94
CA CYS A 116 18.01 23.63 6.15
C CYS A 116 18.79 23.93 4.86
N GLY A 117 18.12 23.99 3.71
CA GLY A 117 18.72 24.30 2.41
C GLY A 117 19.65 23.22 1.85
N LYS A 118 19.75 22.07 2.52
CA LYS A 118 20.62 20.97 2.06
C LYS A 118 19.98 20.17 0.95
N ASP A 119 20.81 19.75 0.01
CA ASP A 119 20.42 18.93 -1.14
C ASP A 119 20.38 17.47 -0.72
N GLN A 120 19.29 16.78 -1.04
CA GLN A 120 19.14 15.37 -0.79
C GLN A 120 18.64 14.66 -2.05
N GLU A 121 19.30 13.56 -2.38
CA GLU A 121 18.87 12.64 -3.43
C GLU A 121 17.70 11.81 -2.92
N THR A 122 16.55 11.94 -3.59
CA THR A 122 15.34 11.19 -3.25
C THR A 122 14.83 10.39 -4.44
N PRO A 123 14.30 9.19 -4.21
CA PRO A 123 13.75 8.36 -5.27
C PRO A 123 12.35 8.81 -5.72
N PHE A 124 11.86 9.95 -5.23
CA PHE A 124 10.53 10.46 -5.51
C PHE A 124 10.56 11.97 -5.70
N LEU A 125 9.80 12.47 -6.67
CA LEU A 125 9.62 13.90 -6.85
C LEU A 125 8.69 14.44 -5.75
N PRO A 126 9.05 15.53 -5.03
CA PRO A 126 8.20 16.12 -4.02
C PRO A 126 6.88 16.59 -4.65
N LYS A 127 5.79 16.38 -3.93
CA LYS A 127 4.45 16.80 -4.39
C LYS A 127 4.31 18.31 -4.23
N ALA A 128 3.79 18.98 -5.25
CA ALA A 128 3.43 20.39 -5.17
C ALA A 128 2.49 20.66 -3.98
N GLY A 129 2.78 21.70 -3.20
CA GLY A 129 1.97 22.13 -2.05
C GLY A 129 2.33 21.51 -0.70
N ARG A 130 3.43 20.75 -0.59
CA ARG A 130 3.98 20.31 0.70
C ARG A 130 5.47 20.64 0.79
N PRO A 131 5.96 21.13 1.96
CA PRO A 131 7.38 21.38 2.13
C PRO A 131 8.17 20.08 2.07
N PHE A 132 9.27 20.09 1.34
CA PHE A 132 10.21 19.00 1.28
C PHE A 132 11.22 19.14 2.42
N LEU A 133 11.33 18.11 3.26
CA LEU A 133 12.22 18.08 4.39
C LEU A 133 13.20 16.93 4.24
N CYS A 134 14.49 17.21 4.43
CA CYS A 134 15.50 16.17 4.51
C CYS A 134 15.27 15.26 5.71
N ASP A 135 15.88 14.08 5.70
CA ASP A 135 15.64 13.04 6.71
C ASP A 135 15.94 13.52 8.15
N SER A 136 16.95 14.38 8.33
CA SER A 136 17.29 14.94 9.64
C SER A 136 16.23 15.92 10.12
N CYS A 137 15.77 16.84 9.26
CA CYS A 137 14.72 17.80 9.59
C CYS A 137 13.35 17.14 9.80
N HIS A 138 13.02 16.12 9.00
CA HIS A 138 11.77 15.37 9.14
C HIS A 138 11.69 14.59 10.46
N ARG A 139 12.83 14.05 10.95
CA ARG A 139 12.90 13.37 12.26
C ARG A 139 12.75 14.32 13.46
N GLN A 140 13.12 15.58 13.29
CA GLN A 140 13.05 16.59 14.35
C GLN A 140 11.65 17.23 14.46
N GLU A 141 10.80 17.07 13.45
CA GLU A 141 9.47 17.66 13.46
C GLU A 141 8.47 16.79 14.26
N PRO A 142 7.75 17.35 15.26
CA PRO A 142 6.74 16.61 15.96
C PRO A 142 5.58 16.29 15.01
N GLN A 143 5.36 15.00 14.74
CA GLN A 143 4.24 14.54 13.92
C GLN A 143 2.93 14.95 14.60
N ARG A 144 2.31 16.04 14.12
CA ARG A 144 0.98 16.44 14.55
C ARG A 144 0.00 15.42 13.99
N HIS A 145 -0.38 14.44 14.79
CA HIS A 145 -1.53 13.58 14.51
C HIS A 145 -2.80 14.45 14.57
N THR A 146 -3.18 15.04 13.44
CA THR A 146 -4.41 15.81 13.30
C THR A 146 -5.60 14.85 13.20
N GLY A 147 -6.00 14.29 14.33
CA GLY A 147 -7.28 13.60 14.51
C GLY A 147 -8.14 14.36 15.54
N PRO A 148 -9.46 14.54 15.33
CA PRO A 148 -10.30 15.28 16.25
C PRO A 148 -10.59 14.47 17.55
N LEU A 149 -10.22 15.02 18.71
CA LEU A 149 -10.50 14.48 20.05
C LEU A 149 -11.82 15.07 20.60
N LYS A 150 -12.71 14.24 21.20
CA LYS A 150 -13.98 14.67 21.83
C LYS A 150 -13.84 14.86 23.35
N LYS A 151 -14.65 15.79 23.90
CA LYS A 151 -14.72 16.24 25.31
C LYS A 151 -15.05 15.08 26.28
N GLY A 152 -14.30 14.97 27.38
CA GLY A 152 -14.68 14.16 28.55
C GLY A 152 -13.62 13.21 29.15
N VAL A 153 -12.45 13.04 28.52
CA VAL A 153 -11.39 12.15 29.04
C VAL A 153 -10.39 12.97 29.88
N GLN A 154 -10.26 12.65 31.17
CA GLN A 154 -9.22 13.24 32.01
C GLN A 154 -7.87 12.59 31.66
N VAL A 155 -7.04 13.35 30.97
CA VAL A 155 -5.69 12.95 30.56
C VAL A 155 -4.71 13.31 31.69
N LEU A 156 -4.34 12.33 32.51
CA LEU A 156 -3.15 12.46 33.36
C LEU A 156 -1.92 12.08 32.55
N GLY A 157 -1.33 13.06 31.87
CA GLY A 157 -0.09 12.88 31.13
C GLY A 157 0.32 14.10 30.31
N THR A 158 1.47 14.69 30.63
CA THR A 158 2.13 15.71 29.81
C THR A 158 2.59 15.10 28.49
N LYS A 159 1.81 15.27 27.41
CA LYS A 159 2.13 14.96 25.99
C LYS A 159 2.66 13.54 25.65
N LYS A 160 2.74 12.62 26.61
CA LYS A 160 3.06 11.20 26.40
C LYS A 160 1.76 10.41 26.47
N GLU A 161 1.52 9.57 25.48
CA GLU A 161 0.33 8.74 25.26
C GLU A 161 -0.39 8.38 26.58
N PRO A 162 -1.69 8.71 26.75
CA PRO A 162 -2.41 8.35 27.97
C PRO A 162 -2.42 6.83 28.11
N LEU A 163 -1.86 6.34 29.21
CA LEU A 163 -1.97 4.93 29.59
C LEU A 163 -3.28 4.74 30.34
N TYR A 164 -4.15 3.88 29.81
CA TYR A 164 -5.40 3.49 30.45
C TYR A 164 -5.13 2.29 31.36
N LEU A 165 -5.65 2.34 32.58
CA LEU A 165 -5.62 1.21 33.51
C LEU A 165 -6.92 0.44 33.37
N VAL A 166 -6.82 -0.82 32.93
CA VAL A 166 -7.97 -1.70 32.69
C VAL A 166 -7.84 -2.94 33.58
N PRO A 167 -8.89 -3.38 34.30
CA PRO A 167 -8.83 -4.63 35.06
C PRO A 167 -8.67 -5.83 34.13
N CYS A 168 -7.91 -6.84 34.56
CA CYS A 168 -7.85 -8.13 33.89
C CYS A 168 -9.15 -8.92 34.16
N ASP A 169 -9.69 -9.59 33.15
CA ASP A 169 -10.93 -10.37 33.31
C ASP A 169 -10.73 -11.69 34.08
N THR A 170 -9.49 -12.14 34.20
CA THR A 170 -9.14 -13.43 34.84
C THR A 170 -8.57 -13.25 36.24
N CYS A 171 -8.02 -12.08 36.56
CA CYS A 171 -7.36 -11.84 37.84
C CYS A 171 -7.55 -10.38 38.28
N PRO A 172 -7.41 -10.04 39.57
CA PRO A 172 -7.67 -8.69 40.07
C PRO A 172 -6.58 -7.65 39.69
N THR A 173 -5.62 -8.02 38.83
CA THR A 173 -4.54 -7.11 38.43
C THR A 173 -5.01 -6.09 37.40
N LYS A 174 -4.46 -4.87 37.47
CA LYS A 174 -4.74 -3.79 36.51
C LYS A 174 -3.63 -3.72 35.46
N VAL A 175 -4.01 -3.71 34.19
CA VAL A 175 -3.08 -3.67 33.04
C VAL A 175 -3.04 -2.26 32.47
N LYS A 176 -1.83 -1.79 32.12
CA LYS A 176 -1.62 -0.51 31.45
C LYS A 176 -1.69 -0.71 29.94
N VAL A 177 -2.66 -0.10 29.27
CA VAL A 177 -2.81 -0.16 27.81
C VAL A 177 -2.72 1.23 27.20
N LYS A 178 -2.11 1.31 26.01
CA LYS A 178 -1.96 2.58 25.26
C LYS A 178 -3.23 2.98 24.50
N PHE A 179 -4.16 2.04 24.34
CA PHE A 179 -5.39 2.23 23.58
C PHE A 179 -6.57 2.35 24.53
N ALA A 180 -7.52 3.22 24.21
CA ALA A 180 -8.75 3.34 24.98
C ALA A 180 -9.55 2.03 24.90
N PRO A 181 -10.04 1.49 26.03
CA PRO A 181 -10.79 0.24 26.04
C PRO A 181 -12.13 0.40 25.31
N ARG A 182 -12.50 -0.62 24.53
CA ARG A 182 -13.82 -0.72 23.88
C ARG A 182 -14.77 -1.53 24.76
N GLU A 183 -16.06 -1.20 24.78
CA GLU A 183 -17.09 -1.77 25.68
C GLU A 183 -17.32 -3.30 25.58
N ARG A 184 -16.67 -4.01 24.66
CA ARG A 184 -16.84 -5.46 24.45
C ARG A 184 -15.54 -6.24 24.28
N GLU A 185 -14.41 -5.62 24.61
CA GLU A 185 -13.10 -6.26 24.44
C GLU A 185 -12.57 -6.75 25.79
N ALA A 186 -12.18 -8.03 25.84
CA ALA A 186 -11.63 -8.65 27.03
C ALA A 186 -10.14 -8.30 27.18
N PHE A 187 -9.73 -7.90 28.38
CA PHE A 187 -8.35 -7.51 28.68
C PHE A 187 -7.71 -8.54 29.62
N TYR A 188 -6.48 -8.95 29.27
CA TYR A 188 -5.73 -9.96 30.03
C TYR A 188 -4.36 -9.41 30.41
N CYS A 189 -3.90 -9.71 31.64
CA CYS A 189 -2.53 -9.45 32.03
C CYS A 189 -1.55 -10.37 31.26
N PRO A 190 -0.25 -10.04 31.18
CA PRO A 190 0.73 -10.83 30.43
C PRO A 190 0.75 -12.31 30.83
N GLU A 191 0.62 -12.60 32.12
CA GLU A 191 0.61 -13.96 32.67
C GLU A 191 -0.66 -14.74 32.28
N CYS A 192 -1.84 -14.14 32.47
CA CYS A 192 -3.11 -14.75 32.07
C CYS A 192 -3.23 -14.90 30.55
N PHE A 193 -2.66 -13.97 29.77
CA PHE A 193 -2.62 -14.07 28.32
C PHE A 193 -1.70 -15.22 27.85
N ALA A 194 -0.54 -15.40 28.49
CA ALA A 194 0.40 -16.48 28.19
C ALA A 194 -0.18 -17.86 28.54
N ASN A 195 -0.88 -17.96 29.67
CA ASN A 195 -1.50 -19.20 30.15
C ASN A 195 -2.88 -19.48 29.57
N ARG A 196 -3.43 -18.56 28.75
CA ARG A 196 -4.70 -18.80 28.08
C ARG A 196 -4.53 -20.03 27.19
N PRO A 197 -5.45 -21.03 27.24
CA PRO A 197 -5.44 -22.08 26.24
C PRO A 197 -5.55 -21.36 24.91
N ARG A 198 -4.48 -21.43 24.10
CA ARG A 198 -4.53 -20.92 22.73
C ARG A 198 -5.73 -21.63 22.15
N ARG A 199 -6.83 -20.91 21.86
CA ARG A 199 -7.86 -21.44 20.97
C ARG A 199 -7.04 -21.87 19.78
N ASN A 200 -6.92 -23.19 19.58
CA ASN A 200 -6.22 -23.76 18.43
C ASN A 200 -6.61 -22.86 17.29
N LYS A 201 -5.63 -22.16 16.67
CA LYS A 201 -5.88 -21.23 15.57
C LYS A 201 -7.01 -21.86 14.79
N ALA A 202 -8.18 -21.22 14.75
CA ALA A 202 -9.31 -21.77 14.02
C ALA A 202 -8.71 -22.25 12.71
N PRO A 203 -8.78 -23.58 12.41
CA PRO A 203 -7.94 -24.19 11.40
C PRO A 203 -8.02 -23.26 10.22
N GLU A 204 -6.86 -22.73 9.81
CA GLU A 204 -6.74 -21.78 8.71
C GLU A 204 -7.72 -22.26 7.67
N LYS A 205 -8.80 -21.48 7.43
CA LYS A 205 -9.94 -21.95 6.63
C LYS A 205 -9.37 -22.25 5.25
N LYS A 206 -8.88 -23.47 5.05
CA LYS A 206 -8.75 -24.10 3.77
C LYS A 206 -10.18 -24.05 3.28
N THR A 207 -10.43 -23.17 2.33
CA THR A 207 -11.68 -23.16 1.58
C THR A 207 -11.93 -24.61 1.19
N ASP A 208 -12.85 -25.27 1.90
CA ASP A 208 -13.11 -26.71 1.78
C ASP A 208 -13.95 -26.99 0.52
N THR A 209 -13.81 -26.15 -0.50
CA THR A 209 -14.06 -26.51 -1.88
C THR A 209 -12.91 -27.40 -2.35
N ARG A 210 -12.71 -28.54 -1.69
CA ARG A 210 -11.87 -29.62 -2.24
C ARG A 210 -12.67 -30.24 -3.37
N VAL A 211 -12.42 -29.76 -4.59
CA VAL A 211 -12.94 -30.39 -5.78
C VAL A 211 -12.19 -31.71 -5.93
N MET A 212 -12.88 -32.81 -5.65
CA MET A 212 -12.37 -34.16 -5.84
C MET A 212 -12.36 -34.47 -7.34
N PHE A 213 -11.19 -34.71 -7.93
CA PHE A 213 -11.08 -35.05 -9.35
C PHE A 213 -10.92 -36.56 -9.50
N GLN A 214 -11.79 -37.18 -10.30
CA GLN A 214 -11.55 -38.53 -10.79
C GLN A 214 -10.53 -38.45 -11.92
N ILE A 215 -9.45 -39.22 -11.81
CA ILE A 215 -8.37 -39.27 -12.79
C ILE A 215 -8.06 -40.71 -13.17
N GLU A 216 -7.71 -40.93 -14.43
CA GLU A 216 -7.04 -42.14 -14.91
C GLU A 216 -5.53 -41.90 -14.90
N CYS A 217 -4.79 -42.60 -14.04
CA CYS A 217 -3.36 -42.40 -13.92
C CYS A 217 -2.63 -42.76 -15.23
N ALA A 218 -1.89 -41.82 -15.81
CA ALA A 218 -1.13 -42.04 -17.05
C ALA A 218 0.01 -43.06 -16.91
N ALA A 219 0.45 -43.37 -15.68
CA ALA A 219 1.54 -44.33 -15.43
C ALA A 219 1.05 -45.76 -15.19
N CYS A 220 -0.08 -45.94 -14.51
CA CYS A 220 -0.56 -47.26 -14.09
C CYS A 220 -1.99 -47.59 -14.53
N GLY A 221 -2.70 -46.66 -15.18
CA GLY A 221 -4.08 -46.84 -15.68
C GLY A 221 -5.15 -46.91 -14.60
N LYS A 222 -4.80 -46.73 -13.31
CA LYS A 222 -5.78 -46.81 -12.22
C LYS A 222 -6.64 -45.56 -12.16
N ASN A 223 -7.94 -45.77 -11.95
CA ASN A 223 -8.91 -44.75 -11.60
C ASN A 223 -8.78 -44.39 -10.11
N GLU A 224 -8.40 -43.16 -9.80
CA GLU A 224 -8.28 -42.67 -8.42
C GLU A 224 -8.96 -41.30 -8.29
N THR A 225 -9.52 -41.03 -7.11
CA THR A 225 -10.05 -39.71 -6.79
C THR A 225 -9.01 -38.93 -5.99
N VAL A 226 -8.51 -37.85 -6.55
CA VAL A 226 -7.45 -37.02 -5.94
C VAL A 226 -8.00 -35.67 -5.48
N ASP A 227 -7.43 -35.14 -4.39
CA ASP A 227 -7.79 -33.87 -3.78
C ASP A 227 -6.91 -32.68 -4.24
N PHE A 228 -6.06 -32.91 -5.24
CA PHE A 228 -5.19 -31.92 -5.85
C PHE A 228 -5.48 -31.75 -7.35
N ILE A 229 -5.34 -30.51 -7.85
CA ILE A 229 -5.45 -30.23 -9.28
C ILE A 229 -4.16 -30.74 -9.96
N PRO A 230 -4.25 -31.69 -10.91
CA PRO A 230 -3.07 -32.16 -11.62
C PRO A 230 -2.40 -30.98 -12.35
N SER A 231 -1.08 -30.83 -12.21
CA SER A 231 -0.33 -29.75 -12.86
C SER A 231 -0.46 -29.77 -14.39
N SER A 232 -0.67 -30.94 -14.96
CA SER A 232 -0.92 -31.17 -16.38
C SER A 232 -2.13 -32.07 -16.55
N LEU A 233 -3.22 -31.52 -17.10
CA LEU A 233 -4.44 -32.28 -17.41
C LEU A 233 -4.18 -33.48 -18.35
N SER A 234 -3.09 -33.46 -19.12
CA SER A 234 -2.74 -34.52 -20.07
C SER A 234 -2.01 -35.72 -19.47
N THR A 235 -1.44 -35.58 -18.27
CA THR A 235 -0.65 -36.65 -17.62
C THR A 235 -0.91 -36.69 -16.12
N PRO A 236 -2.17 -36.88 -15.70
CA PRO A 236 -2.49 -37.02 -14.29
C PRO A 236 -1.83 -38.29 -13.74
N LEU A 237 -1.31 -38.21 -12.51
CA LEU A 237 -0.69 -39.33 -11.81
C LEU A 237 -1.48 -39.60 -10.54
N CYS A 238 -1.65 -40.89 -10.21
CA CYS A 238 -2.18 -41.32 -8.92
C CYS A 238 -1.25 -40.87 -7.78
N SER A 239 -1.77 -40.85 -6.56
CA SER A 239 -1.06 -40.46 -5.34
C SER A 239 0.29 -41.20 -5.21
N VAL A 240 0.27 -42.52 -5.41
CA VAL A 240 1.45 -43.40 -5.36
C VAL A 240 2.50 -43.04 -6.41
N CYS A 241 2.11 -42.98 -7.70
CA CYS A 241 3.06 -42.67 -8.78
C CYS A 241 3.60 -41.24 -8.70
N PHE A 242 2.80 -40.30 -8.16
CA PHE A 242 3.24 -38.93 -7.94
C PHE A 242 4.35 -38.85 -6.88
N GLU A 243 4.17 -39.55 -5.75
CA GLU A 243 5.18 -39.60 -4.68
C GLU A 243 6.49 -40.24 -5.16
N GLU A 244 6.44 -41.37 -5.85
CA GLU A 244 7.63 -42.03 -6.42
C GLU A 244 8.42 -41.09 -7.34
N ARG A 245 7.71 -40.32 -8.18
CA ARG A 245 8.34 -39.35 -9.09
C ARG A 245 8.98 -38.18 -8.35
N LYS A 246 8.36 -37.72 -7.25
CA LYS A 246 8.88 -36.67 -6.39
C LYS A 246 10.17 -37.10 -5.69
N HIS A 247 10.25 -38.35 -5.24
CA HIS A 247 11.46 -38.91 -4.62
C HIS A 247 12.62 -39.04 -5.61
N LYS A 248 12.38 -39.44 -6.87
CA LYS A 248 13.43 -39.50 -7.91
C LYS A 248 14.03 -38.14 -8.25
N LYS A 249 13.25 -37.06 -8.27
CA LYS A 249 13.75 -35.70 -8.53
C LYS A 249 14.58 -35.10 -7.40
N ARG A 250 14.49 -35.66 -6.19
CA ARG A 250 15.13 -35.14 -4.98
C ARG A 250 16.47 -35.77 -4.64
N LYS A 251 16.97 -36.76 -5.39
CA LYS A 251 18.36 -37.21 -5.21
C LYS A 251 19.29 -36.05 -5.61
N PRO A 252 19.98 -35.41 -4.64
CA PRO A 252 21.03 -34.46 -5.00
C PRO A 252 22.16 -35.25 -5.68
N ARG A 253 22.72 -34.66 -6.73
CA ARG A 253 23.98 -35.11 -7.33
C ARG A 253 25.11 -34.95 -6.33
#